data_AF-A0A9X6XPP2-F1
#
_entry.id   AF-A0A9X6XPP2-F1
#
_cell.length_a   1.000
_cell.length_b   1.000
_cell.length_c   1.000
_cell.angle_alpha   90.00
_cell.angle_beta   90.00
_cell.angle_gamma   90.00
#
_symmetry.space_group_name_H-M   'P 1'
#
loop_
_entity.id
_entity.type
_entity.pdbx_description
1 polymer ?
#
loop_
_entity_poly.entity_id
_entity_poly.type
_entity_poly.pdbx_seq_one_letter_code
_entity_poly.pdbx_strand_id
1 'polypeptide(L)'
;MRQQVKKLLLTTSIALLVAPISAYAHPGRTDANGGHTCRTNCEKWGLQYGEYHYHNKPASSSGATSPAPSQNNNSAVEAERQAEAQRKAEEERQRVAEEQRKAEEARKQEEAQRQADMEKGQLEGQKNGETDFKAGKNDAEVHVAGKSDAYKQAFKATYAAAWSLEEQKKTHFEKGKEQGLAQETMDDSQVAPEFKVNFVDGFKVGNKERTEKIEKEQAELGEKTGKELAEKNPGNREKEVYVKAYETAYEKGYKSTKKAVEKAGYKYAFENYNLKVPAKYERNELLKKWFTEGFKLNKKAAEIREEGYKKGDSWFSFFYKSFVPSEYKEHKELYEQAIEKGKTA
;
A
#
# COMPACT_ATOMS: atom_id res chain seq x y z
N MET A 1 18.36 11.38 18.20
CA MET A 1 17.89 12.64 18.84
C MET A 1 16.36 12.80 18.86
N ARG A 2 15.62 12.58 17.75
CA ARG A 2 14.16 12.80 17.71
C ARG A 2 13.30 11.96 18.69
N GLN A 3 13.72 10.75 19.06
CA GLN A 3 12.96 9.91 20.02
C GLN A 3 13.18 10.31 21.49
N GLN A 4 14.34 10.89 21.83
CA GLN A 4 14.63 11.39 23.18
C GLN A 4 13.83 12.67 23.48
N VAL A 5 13.65 13.52 22.47
CA VAL A 5 12.83 14.75 22.58
C VAL A 5 11.35 14.43 22.79
N LYS A 6 10.82 13.38 22.14
CA LYS A 6 9.42 12.94 22.33
C LYS A 6 9.16 12.37 23.73
N LYS A 7 10.10 11.62 24.30
CA LYS A 7 9.99 11.13 25.69
C LYS A 7 10.11 12.26 26.72
N LEU A 8 10.96 13.25 26.47
CA LEU A 8 11.12 14.42 27.34
C LEU A 8 9.90 15.34 27.36
N LEU A 9 9.22 15.52 26.21
CA LEU A 9 7.99 16.33 26.10
C LEU A 9 6.77 15.64 26.73
N LEU A 10 6.71 14.31 26.70
CA LEU A 10 5.61 13.55 27.30
C LEU A 10 5.70 13.52 28.83
N THR A 11 6.91 13.47 29.40
CA THR A 11 7.09 13.45 30.87
C THR A 11 6.92 14.83 31.51
N THR A 12 7.28 15.92 30.82
CA THR A 12 7.04 17.29 31.33
C THR A 12 5.56 17.69 31.30
N SER A 13 4.79 17.18 30.34
CA SER A 13 3.34 17.49 30.25
C SER A 13 2.51 16.81 31.36
N ILE A 14 2.93 15.63 31.83
CA ILE A 14 2.25 14.92 32.95
C ILE A 14 2.65 15.53 34.30
N ALA A 15 3.89 16.01 34.47
CA ALA A 15 4.34 16.63 35.71
C ALA A 15 3.65 17.98 36.02
N LEU A 16 3.17 18.70 34.99
CA LEU A 16 2.44 19.97 35.17
C LEU A 16 1.00 19.79 35.68
N LEU A 17 0.40 18.60 35.54
CA LEU A 17 -0.98 18.30 35.95
C LEU A 17 -1.12 17.90 37.42
N VAL A 18 -0.01 17.66 38.14
CA VAL A 18 -0.02 17.16 39.52
C VAL A 18 0.61 18.14 40.50
N ALA A 19 0.97 19.36 40.06
CA ALA A 19 1.49 20.39 40.96
C ALA A 19 0.36 20.89 41.89
N PRO A 20 0.49 20.78 43.22
CA PRO A 20 -0.50 21.29 44.15
C PRO A 20 -0.54 22.82 44.05
N ILE A 21 -1.64 23.35 43.53
CA ILE A 21 -1.92 24.78 43.54
C ILE A 21 -2.20 25.16 45.00
N SER A 22 -1.26 25.81 45.68
CA SER A 22 -1.50 26.35 47.01
C SER A 22 -2.57 27.44 46.91
N ALA A 23 -3.82 27.09 47.23
CA ALA A 23 -4.91 28.05 47.33
C ALA A 23 -4.80 28.81 48.66
N TYR A 24 -4.37 30.07 48.61
CA TYR A 24 -4.47 30.97 49.75
C TYR A 24 -5.93 31.39 49.91
N ALA A 25 -6.57 30.93 50.98
CA ALA A 25 -7.92 31.36 51.34
C ALA A 25 -7.90 32.86 51.66
N HIS A 26 -8.49 33.67 50.78
CA HIS A 26 -8.68 35.09 51.03
C HIS A 26 -9.74 35.27 52.12
N PRO A 27 -9.59 36.20 53.09
CA PRO A 27 -10.68 36.56 53.98
C PRO A 27 -11.87 37.00 53.12
N GLY A 28 -12.98 36.27 53.21
CA GLY A 28 -14.15 36.51 52.38
C GLY A 28 -14.65 37.95 52.46
N ARG A 29 -15.28 38.45 51.40
CA ARG A 29 -15.95 39.75 51.42
C ARG A 29 -17.06 39.73 52.48
N THR A 30 -17.27 40.84 53.17
CA THR A 30 -18.43 41.05 54.03
C THR A 30 -19.73 40.99 53.22
N ASP A 31 -20.80 40.47 53.81
CA ASP A 31 -22.13 40.48 53.20
C ASP A 31 -22.75 41.89 53.19
N ALA A 32 -23.98 41.99 52.70
CA ALA A 32 -24.70 43.27 52.58
C ALA A 32 -24.92 44.00 53.92
N ASN A 33 -24.84 43.30 55.06
CA ASN A 33 -24.96 43.87 56.41
C ASN A 33 -23.60 44.29 57.00
N GLY A 34 -22.50 44.13 56.26
CA GLY A 34 -21.16 44.54 56.69
C GLY A 34 -20.47 43.57 57.66
N GLY A 35 -20.95 42.34 57.78
CA GLY A 35 -20.33 41.27 58.58
C GLY A 35 -20.01 40.02 57.77
N HIS A 36 -19.48 38.99 58.43
CA HIS A 36 -19.28 37.67 57.83
C HIS A 36 -19.16 36.56 58.89
N THR A 37 -19.35 35.31 58.47
CA THR A 37 -19.11 34.12 59.31
C THR A 37 -17.65 33.68 59.23
N CYS A 38 -16.97 33.61 60.38
CA CYS A 38 -15.61 33.11 60.44
C CYS A 38 -15.56 31.59 60.21
N ARG A 39 -14.79 31.15 59.20
CA ARG A 39 -14.61 29.71 58.87
C ARG A 39 -13.17 29.24 58.82
N THR A 40 -12.20 30.13 59.01
CA THR A 40 -10.77 29.78 59.00
C THR A 40 -10.02 30.65 60.01
N ASN A 41 -9.14 30.05 60.82
CA ASN A 41 -8.29 30.74 61.80
C ASN A 41 -9.04 31.58 62.85
N CYS A 42 -10.27 31.22 63.23
CA CYS A 42 -11.15 32.01 64.12
C CYS A 42 -10.56 32.21 65.53
N GLU A 43 -9.93 31.17 66.07
CA GLU A 43 -9.31 31.19 67.41
C GLU A 43 -8.22 32.26 67.52
N LYS A 44 -7.49 32.56 66.43
CA LYS A 44 -6.46 33.62 66.38
C LYS A 44 -7.05 35.02 66.60
N TRP A 45 -8.34 35.19 66.33
CA TRP A 45 -9.09 36.43 66.50
C TRP A 45 -10.01 36.39 67.73
N GLY A 46 -9.90 35.36 68.58
CA GLY A 46 -10.72 35.20 69.78
C GLY A 46 -12.17 34.80 69.49
N LEU A 47 -12.46 34.24 68.32
CA LEU A 47 -13.81 33.87 67.87
C LEU A 47 -13.94 32.34 67.73
N GLN A 48 -15.16 31.84 67.90
CA GLN A 48 -15.48 30.43 67.67
C GLN A 48 -15.66 30.13 66.18
N TYR A 49 -15.37 28.88 65.76
CA TYR A 49 -15.62 28.44 64.39
C TYR A 49 -17.11 28.55 64.06
N GLY A 50 -17.45 29.28 63.00
CA GLY A 50 -18.83 29.53 62.60
C GLY A 50 -19.48 30.73 63.28
N GLU A 51 -18.76 31.49 64.11
CA GLU A 51 -19.25 32.74 64.69
C GLU A 51 -19.33 33.84 63.62
N TYR A 52 -20.41 34.63 63.65
CA TYR A 52 -20.61 35.74 62.72
C TYR A 52 -20.25 37.07 63.39
N HIS A 53 -19.39 37.87 62.76
CA HIS A 53 -18.93 39.14 63.33
C HIS A 53 -18.90 40.29 62.30
N TYR A 54 -18.96 41.52 62.80
CA TYR A 54 -18.97 42.76 62.00
C TYR A 54 -17.60 43.44 62.05
N HIS A 55 -17.17 44.01 60.92
CA HIS A 55 -15.89 44.76 60.85
C HIS A 55 -16.02 46.23 61.28
N ASN A 56 -17.21 46.82 61.14
CA ASN A 56 -17.49 48.18 61.56
C ASN A 56 -18.74 48.19 62.46
N LYS A 57 -18.58 48.63 63.72
CA LYS A 57 -19.72 48.96 64.57
C LYS A 57 -20.51 50.09 63.90
N PRO A 58 -21.84 49.97 63.67
CA PRO A 58 -22.64 51.16 63.43
C PRO A 58 -22.54 52.06 64.66
N ALA A 59 -22.35 53.36 64.43
CA ALA A 59 -22.15 54.33 65.49
C ALA A 59 -23.31 54.32 66.50
N SER A 60 -22.96 54.15 67.77
CA SER A 60 -23.84 54.46 68.90
C SER A 60 -24.10 55.97 68.90
N SER A 61 -25.35 56.38 68.76
CA SER A 61 -25.80 57.68 69.27
C SER A 61 -26.80 57.42 70.40
N SER A 62 -26.44 57.94 71.57
CA SER A 62 -27.13 57.80 72.84
C SER A 62 -28.35 58.72 72.86
N GLY A 63 -29.50 58.21 73.32
CA GLY A 63 -30.66 59.05 73.58
C GLY A 63 -31.80 58.23 74.18
N ALA A 64 -31.81 58.13 75.50
CA ALA A 64 -32.90 57.53 76.26
C ALA A 64 -34.18 58.36 76.15
N THR A 65 -35.31 57.73 75.86
CA THR A 65 -36.63 58.06 76.43
C THR A 65 -37.63 56.96 76.09
N SER A 66 -38.18 56.29 77.10
CA SER A 66 -39.42 55.50 77.02
C SER A 66 -40.62 56.42 77.32
N PRO A 67 -41.88 55.97 77.15
CA PRO A 67 -42.56 55.75 75.87
C PRO A 67 -43.87 56.57 75.78
N ALA A 68 -44.42 56.75 74.58
CA ALA A 68 -45.81 57.13 74.40
C ALA A 68 -46.42 56.36 73.20
N PRO A 69 -47.59 55.72 73.34
CA PRO A 69 -48.18 54.92 72.28
C PRO A 69 -48.91 55.86 71.31
N SER A 70 -48.62 55.75 70.02
CA SER A 70 -49.43 56.40 68.99
C SER A 70 -49.59 55.47 67.80
N GLN A 71 -50.85 55.10 67.60
CA GLN A 71 -51.34 54.22 66.56
C GLN A 71 -51.24 54.91 65.20
N ASN A 72 -50.47 54.35 64.28
CA ASN A 72 -50.90 54.28 62.88
C ASN A 72 -50.21 53.10 62.17
N ASN A 73 -50.84 51.93 62.27
CA ASN A 73 -50.31 50.68 61.72
C ASN A 73 -50.34 50.62 60.18
N ASN A 74 -50.75 51.69 59.49
CA ASN A 74 -50.93 51.67 58.03
C ASN A 74 -49.63 51.94 57.24
N SER A 75 -48.72 52.79 57.72
CA SER A 75 -47.49 53.12 56.97
C SER A 75 -46.43 52.01 57.05
N ALA A 76 -46.36 51.28 58.16
CA ALA A 76 -45.48 50.11 58.31
C ALA A 76 -45.95 48.96 57.42
N VAL A 77 -47.27 48.75 57.32
CA VAL A 77 -47.88 47.72 56.48
C VAL A 77 -47.70 48.03 54.99
N GLU A 78 -47.77 49.30 54.57
CA GLU A 78 -47.48 49.70 53.18
C GLU A 78 -46.00 49.53 52.81
N ALA A 79 -45.07 49.87 53.70
CA ALA A 79 -43.63 49.65 53.49
C ALA A 79 -43.29 48.16 53.38
N GLU A 80 -43.90 47.32 54.22
CA GLU A 80 -43.74 45.87 54.18
C GLU A 80 -44.31 45.26 52.88
N ARG A 81 -45.46 45.77 52.41
CA ARG A 81 -46.08 45.35 51.14
C ARG A 81 -45.24 45.76 49.92
N GLN A 82 -44.62 46.95 49.94
CA GLN A 82 -43.70 47.38 48.89
C GLN A 82 -42.38 46.57 48.89
N ALA A 83 -41.83 46.28 50.07
CA ALA A 83 -40.65 45.43 50.21
C ALA A 83 -40.94 43.99 49.73
N GLU A 84 -42.11 43.43 50.06
CA GLU A 84 -42.53 42.11 49.57
C GLU A 84 -42.71 42.10 48.04
N ALA A 85 -43.31 43.15 47.47
CA ALA A 85 -43.46 43.30 46.02
C ALA A 85 -42.09 43.40 45.30
N GLN A 86 -41.15 44.15 45.87
CA GLN A 86 -39.77 44.24 45.35
C GLN A 86 -39.06 42.89 45.44
N ARG A 87 -39.21 42.16 46.55
CA ARG A 87 -38.59 40.84 46.74
C ARG A 87 -39.12 39.82 45.73
N LYS A 88 -40.44 39.80 45.49
CA LYS A 88 -41.06 38.96 44.46
C LYS A 88 -40.60 39.33 43.04
N ALA A 89 -40.48 40.62 42.75
CA ALA A 89 -39.98 41.09 41.45
C ALA A 89 -38.50 40.73 41.22
N GLU A 90 -37.67 40.75 42.27
CA GLU A 90 -36.27 40.35 42.20
C GLU A 90 -36.10 38.83 42.08
N GLU A 91 -36.88 38.04 42.82
CA GLU A 91 -36.95 36.57 42.68
C GLU A 91 -37.36 36.17 41.25
N GLU A 92 -38.34 36.86 40.65
CA GLU A 92 -38.74 36.61 39.26
C GLU A 92 -37.64 36.97 38.26
N ARG A 93 -36.94 38.10 38.44
CA ARG A 93 -35.77 38.47 37.61
C ARG A 93 -34.65 37.45 37.70
N GLN A 94 -34.37 36.91 38.89
CA GLN A 94 -33.37 35.87 39.09
C GLN A 94 -33.78 34.57 38.38
N ARG A 95 -35.06 34.17 38.44
CA ARG A 95 -35.57 32.99 37.73
C ARG A 95 -35.42 33.12 36.23
N VAL A 96 -35.79 34.27 35.66
CA VAL A 96 -35.66 34.54 34.21
C VAL A 96 -34.18 34.55 33.79
N ALA A 97 -33.30 35.17 34.58
CA ALA A 97 -31.86 35.17 34.30
C ALA A 97 -31.24 33.76 34.37
N GLU A 98 -31.68 32.92 35.32
CA GLU A 98 -31.23 31.53 35.42
C GLU A 98 -31.73 30.69 34.23
N GLU A 99 -32.98 30.87 33.81
CA GLU A 99 -33.55 30.20 32.65
C GLU A 99 -32.82 30.59 31.35
N GLN A 100 -32.52 31.88 31.17
CA GLN A 100 -31.71 32.35 30.05
C GLN A 100 -30.30 31.75 30.06
N ARG A 101 -29.65 31.67 31.23
CA ARG A 101 -28.33 31.05 31.36
C ARG A 101 -28.37 29.56 31.01
N LYS A 102 -29.39 28.82 31.47
CA LYS A 102 -29.57 27.40 31.12
C LYS A 102 -29.83 27.20 29.63
N ALA A 103 -30.63 28.07 29.01
CA ALA A 103 -30.88 28.03 27.57
C ALA A 103 -29.60 28.34 26.77
N GLU A 104 -28.79 29.32 27.20
CA GLU A 104 -27.51 29.63 26.57
C GLU A 104 -26.52 28.47 26.71
N GLU A 105 -26.44 27.85 27.89
CA GLU A 105 -25.58 26.69 28.13
C GLU A 105 -26.00 25.49 27.28
N ALA A 106 -27.30 25.21 27.18
CA ALA A 106 -27.83 24.15 26.30
C ALA A 106 -27.48 24.42 24.83
N ARG A 107 -27.62 25.66 24.35
CA ARG A 107 -27.22 26.04 22.99
C ARG A 107 -25.72 25.84 22.75
N LYS A 108 -24.88 26.21 23.73
CA LYS A 108 -23.42 25.97 23.64
C LYS A 108 -23.08 24.49 23.59
N GLN A 109 -23.79 23.66 24.36
CA GLN A 109 -23.61 22.20 24.32
C GLN A 109 -24.05 21.62 22.98
N GLU A 110 -25.17 22.07 22.42
CA GLU A 110 -25.65 21.64 21.11
C GLU A 110 -24.68 22.05 19.98
N GLU A 111 -24.16 23.28 20.02
CA GLU A 111 -23.16 23.77 19.07
C GLU A 111 -21.84 22.99 19.19
N ALA A 112 -21.38 22.72 20.41
CA ALA A 112 -20.20 21.91 20.66
C ALA A 112 -20.38 20.47 20.14
N GLN A 113 -21.55 19.86 20.36
CA GLN A 113 -21.85 18.53 19.84
C GLN A 113 -21.90 18.53 18.31
N ARG A 114 -22.50 19.55 17.70
CA ARG A 114 -22.54 19.71 16.25
C ARG A 114 -21.13 19.84 15.66
N GLN A 115 -20.26 20.61 16.29
CA GLN A 115 -18.87 20.76 15.87
C GLN A 115 -18.09 19.44 16.01
N ALA A 116 -18.25 18.73 17.13
CA ALA A 116 -17.63 17.42 17.33
C ALA A 116 -18.10 16.40 16.28
N ASP A 117 -19.39 16.41 15.94
CA ASP A 117 -19.96 15.57 14.88
C ASP A 117 -19.38 15.92 13.51
N MET A 118 -19.20 17.21 13.19
CA MET A 118 -18.56 17.65 11.95
C MET A 118 -17.11 17.18 11.86
N GLU A 119 -16.30 17.41 12.89
CA GLU A 119 -14.89 17.00 12.91
C GLU A 119 -14.74 15.48 12.78
N LYS A 120 -15.59 14.73 13.48
CA LYS A 120 -15.63 13.26 13.34
C LYS A 120 -16.02 12.84 11.93
N GLY A 121 -17.03 13.48 11.35
CA GLY A 121 -17.44 13.27 9.96
C GLY A 121 -16.30 13.51 8.99
N GLN A 122 -15.58 14.62 9.14
CA GLN A 122 -14.44 14.97 8.28
C GLN A 122 -13.36 13.88 8.29
N LEU A 123 -12.93 13.48 9.48
CA LEU A 123 -11.84 12.52 9.67
C LEU A 123 -12.22 11.12 9.18
N GLU A 124 -13.42 10.66 9.50
CA GLU A 124 -13.92 9.36 9.02
C GLU A 124 -14.19 9.39 7.51
N GLY A 125 -14.72 10.49 6.96
CA GLY A 125 -14.95 10.65 5.52
C GLY A 125 -13.67 10.55 4.72
N GLN A 126 -12.61 11.25 5.14
CA GLN A 126 -11.30 11.16 4.50
C GLN A 126 -10.76 9.72 4.51
N LYS A 127 -10.72 9.09 5.70
CA LYS A 127 -10.17 7.75 5.87
C LYS A 127 -10.95 6.70 5.08
N ASN A 128 -12.28 6.79 5.10
CA ASN A 128 -13.13 5.83 4.40
C ASN A 128 -13.03 6.05 2.89
N GLY A 129 -12.99 7.29 2.39
CA GLY A 129 -12.77 7.57 0.98
C GLY A 129 -11.46 6.96 0.44
N GLU A 130 -10.35 7.09 1.18
CA GLU A 130 -9.08 6.45 0.82
C GLU A 130 -9.15 4.91 0.84
N THR A 131 -9.85 4.34 1.81
CA THR A 131 -9.97 2.88 1.99
C THR A 131 -10.85 2.27 0.89
N ASP A 132 -11.97 2.92 0.62
CA ASP A 132 -12.97 2.51 -0.36
C ASP A 132 -12.45 2.65 -1.79
N PHE A 133 -11.66 3.68 -2.08
CA PHE A 133 -10.97 3.81 -3.36
C PHE A 133 -10.05 2.61 -3.62
N LYS A 134 -9.27 2.20 -2.62
CA LYS A 134 -8.41 0.99 -2.73
C LYS A 134 -9.24 -0.28 -2.94
N ALA A 135 -10.45 -0.33 -2.39
CA ALA A 135 -11.39 -1.45 -2.57
C ALA A 135 -12.21 -1.35 -3.87
N GLY A 136 -12.14 -0.25 -4.62
CA GLY A 136 -12.92 -0.02 -5.84
C GLY A 136 -14.42 0.19 -5.59
N LYS A 137 -14.83 0.68 -4.40
CA LYS A 137 -16.23 0.85 -4.02
C LYS A 137 -16.52 2.31 -3.72
N ASN A 138 -17.20 3.02 -4.60
CA ASN A 138 -17.57 4.42 -4.34
C ASN A 138 -18.99 4.49 -3.77
N ASP A 139 -19.12 4.39 -2.45
CA ASP A 139 -20.41 4.46 -1.76
C ASP A 139 -20.23 5.15 -0.41
N ALA A 140 -20.60 6.42 -0.32
CA ALA A 140 -20.51 7.19 0.92
C ALA A 140 -21.70 6.92 1.86
N GLU A 141 -22.83 6.52 1.30
CA GLU A 141 -24.12 6.36 1.99
C GLU A 141 -24.06 5.24 3.04
N VAL A 142 -23.33 4.15 2.74
CA VAL A 142 -23.18 3.01 3.67
C VAL A 142 -22.51 3.38 5.00
N HIS A 143 -21.77 4.49 5.05
CA HIS A 143 -21.01 4.90 6.23
C HIS A 143 -21.78 5.86 7.15
N VAL A 144 -22.89 6.45 6.68
CA VAL A 144 -23.54 7.59 7.36
C VAL A 144 -24.91 7.28 7.97
N ALA A 145 -25.33 6.01 7.96
CA ALA A 145 -26.61 5.59 8.54
C ALA A 145 -26.68 5.91 10.05
N GLY A 146 -27.80 6.50 10.47
CA GLY A 146 -28.06 6.86 11.88
C GLY A 146 -27.22 8.01 12.44
N LYS A 147 -26.49 8.75 11.60
CA LYS A 147 -25.66 9.90 12.02
C LYS A 147 -26.42 11.22 11.97
N SER A 148 -25.90 12.24 12.65
CA SER A 148 -26.41 13.61 12.56
C SER A 148 -26.17 14.20 11.17
N ASP A 149 -26.94 15.25 10.83
CA ASP A 149 -26.81 15.89 9.52
C ASP A 149 -25.50 16.64 9.35
N ALA A 150 -25.00 17.24 10.44
CA ALA A 150 -23.70 17.89 10.47
C ALA A 150 -22.55 16.89 10.21
N TYR A 151 -22.60 15.71 10.83
CA TYR A 151 -21.68 14.62 10.53
C TYR A 151 -21.80 14.18 9.06
N LYS A 152 -23.01 13.91 8.56
CA LYS A 152 -23.24 13.42 7.18
C LYS A 152 -22.66 14.37 6.15
N GLN A 153 -22.92 15.67 6.31
CA GLN A 153 -22.45 16.70 5.38
C GLN A 153 -20.92 16.77 5.37
N ALA A 154 -20.31 16.82 6.55
CA ALA A 154 -18.87 16.84 6.71
C ALA A 154 -18.19 15.58 6.13
N PHE A 155 -18.76 14.40 6.44
CA PHE A 155 -18.29 13.12 5.94
C PHE A 155 -18.31 13.04 4.42
N LYS A 156 -19.46 13.33 3.79
CA LYS A 156 -19.60 13.22 2.33
C LYS A 156 -18.63 14.16 1.60
N ALA A 157 -18.42 15.37 2.14
CA ALA A 157 -17.50 16.34 1.55
C ALA A 157 -16.05 15.84 1.57
N THR A 158 -15.55 15.37 2.73
CA THR A 158 -14.16 14.87 2.81
C THR A 158 -13.97 13.52 2.15
N TYR A 159 -15.00 12.68 2.12
CA TYR A 159 -15.01 11.42 1.34
C TYR A 159 -14.82 11.70 -0.15
N ALA A 160 -15.63 12.60 -0.72
CA ALA A 160 -15.52 12.95 -2.14
C ALA A 160 -14.16 13.60 -2.47
N ALA A 161 -13.65 14.46 -1.58
CA ALA A 161 -12.33 15.06 -1.74
C ALA A 161 -11.20 14.02 -1.70
N ALA A 162 -11.26 13.08 -0.74
CA ALA A 162 -10.29 11.99 -0.64
C ALA A 162 -10.35 11.08 -1.89
N TRP A 163 -11.54 10.73 -2.35
CA TRP A 163 -11.73 9.95 -3.57
C TRP A 163 -11.10 10.63 -4.79
N SER A 164 -11.40 11.91 -5.01
CA SER A 164 -10.84 12.67 -6.14
C SER A 164 -9.31 12.80 -6.04
N LEU A 165 -8.76 12.99 -4.84
CA LEU A 165 -7.32 13.02 -4.62
C LEU A 165 -6.65 11.69 -4.99
N GLU A 166 -7.24 10.56 -4.58
CA GLU A 166 -6.72 9.23 -4.93
C GLU A 166 -6.84 8.94 -6.43
N GLU A 167 -7.90 9.42 -7.10
CA GLU A 167 -8.04 9.32 -8.55
C GLU A 167 -6.97 10.13 -9.29
N GLN A 168 -6.65 11.33 -8.81
CA GLN A 168 -5.56 12.15 -9.37
C GLN A 168 -4.20 11.48 -9.16
N LYS A 169 -3.94 10.92 -7.97
CA LYS A 169 -2.74 10.12 -7.67
C LYS A 169 -2.60 8.94 -8.63
N LYS A 170 -3.68 8.17 -8.85
CA LYS A 170 -3.72 7.07 -9.81
C LYS A 170 -3.46 7.55 -11.23
N THR A 171 -4.07 8.64 -11.65
CA THR A 171 -3.88 9.22 -12.99
C THR A 171 -2.42 9.59 -13.24
N HIS A 172 -1.75 10.21 -12.27
CA HIS A 172 -0.33 10.56 -12.41
C HIS A 172 0.57 9.32 -12.39
N PHE A 173 0.22 8.29 -11.62
CA PHE A 173 0.89 7.00 -11.69
C PHE A 173 0.79 6.39 -13.10
N GLU A 174 -0.41 6.34 -13.69
CA GLU A 174 -0.59 5.78 -15.03
C GLU A 174 0.17 6.60 -16.10
N LYS A 175 0.13 7.94 -16.03
CA LYS A 175 0.95 8.79 -16.92
C LYS A 175 2.44 8.51 -16.79
N GLY A 176 2.93 8.33 -15.57
CA GLY A 176 4.31 7.94 -15.31
C GLY A 176 4.62 6.60 -15.98
N LYS A 177 3.75 5.60 -15.78
CA LYS A 177 3.89 4.27 -16.37
C LYS A 177 3.90 4.32 -17.90
N GLU A 178 3.00 5.07 -18.52
CA GLU A 178 2.97 5.27 -19.98
C GLU A 178 4.28 5.89 -20.49
N GLN A 179 4.80 6.92 -19.80
CA GLN A 179 6.08 7.52 -20.18
C GLN A 179 7.23 6.50 -20.00
N GLY A 180 7.25 5.73 -18.93
CA GLY A 180 8.27 4.69 -18.71
C GLY A 180 8.22 3.56 -19.74
N LEU A 181 7.04 3.27 -20.29
CA LEU A 181 6.88 2.35 -21.42
C LEU A 181 7.44 2.92 -22.72
N ALA A 182 7.30 4.23 -22.92
CA ALA A 182 7.70 4.93 -24.15
C ALA A 182 9.19 5.29 -24.19
N GLN A 183 9.78 5.66 -23.04
CA GLN A 183 11.14 6.20 -22.97
C GLN A 183 11.89 5.81 -21.69
N GLU A 184 13.22 5.83 -21.79
CA GLU A 184 14.10 5.42 -20.70
C GLU A 184 14.33 6.52 -19.65
N THR A 185 14.40 7.77 -20.08
CA THR A 185 14.66 8.91 -19.20
C THR A 185 13.35 9.54 -18.75
N MET A 186 13.24 9.83 -17.47
CA MET A 186 12.05 10.44 -16.89
C MET A 186 12.05 11.96 -17.11
N ASP A 187 10.91 12.50 -17.50
CA ASP A 187 10.60 13.93 -17.49
C ASP A 187 9.35 14.17 -16.63
N ASP A 188 9.56 14.83 -15.49
CA ASP A 188 8.52 15.19 -14.52
C ASP A 188 8.32 16.73 -14.42
N SER A 189 8.82 17.49 -15.40
CA SER A 189 8.81 18.97 -15.39
C SER A 189 7.41 19.56 -15.32
N GLN A 190 6.43 18.87 -15.92
CA GLN A 190 5.02 19.29 -15.94
C GLN A 190 4.18 18.68 -14.79
N VAL A 191 4.80 17.90 -13.89
CA VAL A 191 4.10 17.19 -12.81
C VAL A 191 4.09 18.05 -11.55
N ALA A 192 2.90 18.29 -10.99
CA ALA A 192 2.75 19.04 -9.75
C ALA A 192 3.46 18.33 -8.58
N PRO A 193 4.11 19.08 -7.64
CA PRO A 193 4.93 18.49 -6.57
C PRO A 193 4.25 17.39 -5.75
N GLU A 194 2.95 17.55 -5.47
CA GLU A 194 2.13 16.63 -4.69
C GLU A 194 1.90 15.26 -5.38
N PHE A 195 2.07 15.17 -6.71
CA PHE A 195 1.89 13.94 -7.49
C PHE A 195 3.19 13.35 -8.04
N LYS A 196 4.34 14.01 -7.80
CA LYS A 196 5.64 13.55 -8.32
C LYS A 196 5.98 12.12 -7.89
N VAL A 197 5.72 11.77 -6.63
CA VAL A 197 6.00 10.40 -6.13
C VAL A 197 5.20 9.36 -6.91
N ASN A 198 3.91 9.60 -7.12
CA ASN A 198 3.03 8.71 -7.89
C ASN A 198 3.53 8.54 -9.32
N PHE A 199 3.88 9.65 -9.97
CA PHE A 199 4.42 9.63 -11.33
C PHE A 199 5.74 8.86 -11.42
N VAL A 200 6.68 9.12 -10.51
CA VAL A 200 7.98 8.43 -10.45
C VAL A 200 7.82 6.92 -10.27
N ASP A 201 6.91 6.50 -9.39
CA ASP A 201 6.66 5.09 -9.13
C ASP A 201 6.01 4.41 -10.35
N GLY A 202 5.06 5.09 -11.00
CA GLY A 202 4.51 4.67 -12.28
C GLY A 202 5.59 4.49 -13.34
N PHE A 203 6.47 5.49 -13.50
CA PHE A 203 7.56 5.48 -14.46
C PHE A 203 8.52 4.32 -14.28
N LYS A 204 8.88 3.99 -13.03
CA LYS A 204 9.73 2.81 -12.74
C LYS A 204 9.06 1.52 -13.16
N VAL A 205 7.76 1.37 -12.88
CA VAL A 205 6.98 0.18 -13.30
C VAL A 205 6.95 0.09 -14.82
N GLY A 206 6.63 1.18 -15.51
CA GLY A 206 6.63 1.24 -16.97
C GLY A 206 7.97 0.88 -17.59
N ASN A 207 9.08 1.40 -17.05
CA ASN A 207 10.42 1.08 -17.56
C ASN A 207 10.83 -0.37 -17.34
N LYS A 208 10.39 -0.96 -16.23
CA LYS A 208 10.59 -2.39 -15.99
C LYS A 208 9.83 -3.21 -17.02
N GLU A 209 8.55 -2.90 -17.25
CA GLU A 209 7.73 -3.57 -18.27
C GLU A 209 8.32 -3.41 -19.69
N ARG A 210 8.81 -2.21 -20.04
CA ARG A 210 9.53 -1.96 -21.30
C ARG A 210 10.75 -2.86 -21.44
N THR A 211 11.55 -2.97 -20.37
CA THR A 211 12.77 -3.79 -20.35
C THR A 211 12.43 -5.26 -20.55
N GLU A 212 11.46 -5.80 -19.81
CA GLU A 212 11.02 -7.19 -19.95
C GLU A 212 10.49 -7.49 -21.36
N LYS A 213 9.73 -6.56 -21.96
CA LYS A 213 9.23 -6.68 -23.33
C LYS A 213 10.37 -6.75 -24.35
N ILE A 214 11.34 -5.83 -24.27
CA ILE A 214 12.48 -5.79 -25.20
C ILE A 214 13.36 -7.03 -25.03
N GLU A 215 13.61 -7.48 -23.81
CA GLU A 215 14.35 -8.72 -23.56
C GLU A 215 13.67 -9.93 -24.21
N LYS A 216 12.35 -10.02 -24.11
CA LYS A 216 11.58 -11.08 -24.76
C LYS A 216 11.69 -11.03 -26.28
N GLU A 217 11.53 -9.85 -26.88
CA GLU A 217 11.68 -9.65 -28.33
C GLU A 217 13.10 -10.00 -28.81
N GLN A 218 14.13 -9.59 -28.06
CA GLN A 218 15.51 -9.96 -28.35
C GLN A 218 15.76 -11.46 -28.22
N ALA A 219 15.19 -12.11 -27.21
CA ALA A 219 15.30 -13.56 -27.05
C ALA A 219 14.61 -14.33 -28.19
N GLU A 220 13.42 -13.91 -28.62
CA GLU A 220 12.71 -14.50 -29.76
C GLU A 220 13.51 -14.34 -31.06
N LEU A 221 14.05 -13.14 -31.30
CA LEU A 221 14.93 -12.88 -32.44
C LEU A 221 16.20 -13.74 -32.37
N GLY A 222 16.86 -13.80 -31.21
CA GLY A 222 18.06 -14.59 -31.00
C GLY A 222 17.83 -16.06 -31.28
N GLU A 223 16.78 -16.66 -30.70
CA GLU A 223 16.44 -18.07 -30.91
C GLU A 223 16.17 -18.37 -32.39
N LYS A 224 15.48 -17.48 -33.10
CA LYS A 224 15.24 -17.61 -34.55
C LYS A 224 16.54 -17.56 -35.33
N THR A 225 17.36 -16.53 -35.15
CA THR A 225 18.64 -16.36 -35.87
C THR A 225 19.58 -17.55 -35.60
N GLY A 226 19.63 -18.04 -34.35
CA GLY A 226 20.40 -19.21 -33.97
C GLY A 226 19.92 -20.49 -34.65
N LYS A 227 18.61 -20.68 -34.85
CA LYS A 227 18.06 -21.82 -35.59
C LYS A 227 18.37 -21.76 -37.09
N GLU A 228 18.38 -20.56 -37.65
CA GLU A 228 18.69 -20.31 -39.05
C GLU A 228 20.20 -20.37 -39.35
N LEU A 229 21.05 -20.48 -38.31
CA LEU A 229 22.51 -20.42 -38.40
C LEU A 229 23.01 -19.15 -39.08
N ALA A 230 22.25 -18.07 -38.96
CA ALA A 230 22.60 -16.76 -39.50
C ALA A 230 23.60 -16.03 -38.60
N GLU A 231 24.26 -15.01 -39.14
CA GLU A 231 25.22 -14.20 -38.38
C GLU A 231 24.55 -13.52 -37.17
N LYS A 232 25.28 -13.42 -36.05
CA LYS A 232 24.78 -12.78 -34.84
C LYS A 232 24.55 -11.29 -35.10
N ASN A 233 23.30 -10.87 -35.06
CA ASN A 233 22.94 -9.46 -35.15
C ASN A 233 21.82 -9.12 -34.16
N PRO A 234 22.15 -8.74 -32.91
CA PRO A 234 21.15 -8.27 -31.96
C PRO A 234 20.52 -6.98 -32.49
N GLY A 235 19.18 -6.95 -32.51
CA GLY A 235 18.40 -5.85 -33.08
C GLY A 235 18.39 -4.60 -32.19
N ASN A 236 18.40 -4.77 -30.87
CA ASN A 236 18.54 -3.68 -29.91
C ASN A 236 19.82 -3.87 -29.08
N ARG A 237 20.69 -2.85 -29.09
CA ARG A 237 21.98 -2.82 -28.40
C ARG A 237 22.10 -1.70 -27.37
N GLU A 238 21.00 -1.02 -27.07
CA GLU A 238 20.96 0.12 -26.15
C GLU A 238 21.38 -0.28 -24.73
N LYS A 239 21.08 -1.53 -24.34
CA LYS A 239 21.47 -2.09 -23.03
C LYS A 239 22.11 -3.46 -23.17
N GLU A 240 23.06 -3.71 -22.29
CA GLU A 240 23.74 -5.00 -22.18
C GLU A 240 22.77 -6.16 -21.91
N VAL A 241 21.72 -5.92 -21.11
CA VAL A 241 20.71 -6.95 -20.80
C VAL A 241 19.94 -7.43 -22.04
N TYR A 242 19.68 -6.54 -23.00
CA TYR A 242 19.00 -6.87 -24.26
C TYR A 242 19.90 -7.74 -25.15
N VAL A 243 21.18 -7.38 -25.25
CA VAL A 243 22.18 -8.15 -26.00
C VAL A 243 22.35 -9.54 -25.37
N LYS A 244 22.45 -9.64 -24.04
CA LYS A 244 22.55 -10.92 -23.33
C LYS A 244 21.33 -11.82 -23.56
N ALA A 245 20.12 -11.26 -23.55
CA ALA A 245 18.90 -12.01 -23.83
C ALA A 245 18.94 -12.61 -25.25
N TYR A 246 19.34 -11.81 -26.24
CA TYR A 246 19.55 -12.26 -27.61
C TYR A 246 20.59 -13.37 -27.71
N GLU A 247 21.80 -13.16 -27.19
CA GLU A 247 22.92 -14.10 -27.33
C GLU A 247 22.63 -15.44 -26.66
N THR A 248 22.02 -15.41 -25.47
CA THR A 248 21.62 -16.63 -24.75
C THR A 248 20.62 -17.44 -25.57
N ALA A 249 19.61 -16.78 -26.13
CA ALA A 249 18.60 -17.42 -26.95
C ALA A 249 19.16 -17.92 -28.30
N TYR A 250 20.10 -17.18 -28.89
CA TYR A 250 20.84 -17.59 -30.09
C TYR A 250 21.57 -18.91 -29.86
N GLU A 251 22.36 -19.00 -28.79
CA GLU A 251 23.11 -20.23 -28.48
C GLU A 251 22.17 -21.43 -28.26
N LYS A 252 21.00 -21.20 -27.65
CA LYS A 252 19.95 -22.21 -27.50
C LYS A 252 19.41 -22.67 -28.87
N GLY A 253 19.08 -21.74 -29.76
CA GLY A 253 18.59 -22.03 -31.12
C GLY A 253 19.62 -22.81 -31.95
N TYR A 254 20.89 -22.38 -31.89
CA TYR A 254 22.02 -23.04 -32.54
C TYR A 254 22.22 -24.47 -32.05
N LYS A 255 22.30 -24.67 -30.72
CA LYS A 255 22.44 -26.00 -30.11
C LYS A 255 21.27 -26.92 -30.44
N SER A 256 20.04 -26.38 -30.45
CA SER A 256 18.85 -27.14 -30.83
C SER A 256 18.94 -27.66 -32.26
N THR A 257 19.33 -26.79 -33.21
CA THR A 257 19.51 -27.16 -34.62
C THR A 257 20.62 -28.18 -34.80
N LYS A 258 21.78 -27.97 -34.17
CA LYS A 258 22.88 -28.94 -34.17
C LYS A 258 22.41 -30.32 -33.73
N LYS A 259 21.76 -30.41 -32.56
CA LYS A 259 21.26 -31.67 -32.01
C LYS A 259 20.24 -32.35 -32.93
N ALA A 260 19.36 -31.58 -33.56
CA ALA A 260 18.37 -32.11 -34.49
C ALA A 260 19.02 -32.70 -35.76
N VAL A 261 20.05 -32.04 -36.28
CA VAL A 261 20.78 -32.48 -37.48
C VAL A 261 21.67 -33.69 -37.17
N GLU A 262 22.37 -33.69 -36.03
CA GLU A 262 23.11 -34.87 -35.55
C GLU A 262 22.18 -36.07 -35.36
N LYS A 263 21.00 -35.86 -34.76
CA LYS A 263 19.99 -36.93 -34.60
C LYS A 263 19.51 -37.45 -35.96
N ALA A 264 19.34 -36.57 -36.94
CA ALA A 264 18.97 -36.98 -38.30
C ALA A 264 20.06 -37.83 -38.95
N GLY A 265 21.34 -37.44 -38.82
CA GLY A 265 22.47 -38.24 -39.29
C GLY A 265 22.57 -39.58 -38.57
N TYR A 266 22.40 -39.59 -37.26
CA TYR A 266 22.41 -40.80 -36.43
C TYR A 266 21.33 -41.79 -36.89
N LYS A 267 20.11 -41.31 -37.15
CA LYS A 267 19.01 -42.15 -37.68
C LYS A 267 19.32 -42.63 -39.09
N TYR A 268 19.85 -41.75 -39.95
CA TYR A 268 20.24 -42.09 -41.31
C TYR A 268 21.24 -43.25 -41.35
N ALA A 269 22.11 -43.36 -40.34
CA ALA A 269 23.04 -44.47 -40.22
C ALA A 269 22.36 -45.84 -40.02
N PHE A 270 21.14 -45.92 -39.50
CA PHE A 270 20.40 -47.18 -39.46
C PHE A 270 19.70 -47.49 -40.79
N GLU A 271 19.29 -46.46 -41.52
CA GLU A 271 18.48 -46.59 -42.74
C GLU A 271 19.33 -46.78 -44.01
N ASN A 272 20.61 -46.37 -43.98
CA ASN A 272 21.46 -46.34 -45.17
C ASN A 272 22.85 -46.90 -44.88
N TYR A 273 23.32 -47.80 -45.75
CA TYR A 273 24.64 -48.38 -45.62
C TYR A 273 25.76 -47.33 -45.76
N ASN A 274 25.72 -46.50 -46.81
CA ASN A 274 26.73 -45.47 -47.06
C ASN A 274 26.29 -44.09 -46.59
N LEU A 275 27.25 -43.29 -46.13
CA LEU A 275 27.03 -41.87 -45.88
C LEU A 275 26.81 -41.15 -47.20
N LYS A 276 25.60 -40.62 -47.39
CA LYS A 276 25.26 -39.67 -48.45
C LYS A 276 24.49 -38.52 -47.80
N VAL A 277 25.08 -37.34 -47.78
CA VAL A 277 24.47 -36.18 -47.12
C VAL A 277 23.26 -35.72 -47.94
N PRO A 278 22.05 -35.64 -47.36
CA PRO A 278 20.88 -35.12 -48.05
C PRO A 278 21.07 -33.68 -48.54
N ALA A 279 20.52 -33.33 -49.71
CA ALA A 279 20.66 -32.00 -50.33
C ALA A 279 20.30 -30.82 -49.39
N LYS A 280 19.36 -31.03 -48.46
CA LYS A 280 18.96 -30.05 -47.44
C LYS A 280 20.06 -29.68 -46.44
N TYR A 281 21.07 -30.53 -46.26
CA TYR A 281 22.22 -30.28 -45.38
C TYR A 281 23.50 -30.02 -46.18
N GLU A 282 23.53 -30.42 -47.46
CA GLU A 282 24.74 -30.42 -48.28
C GLU A 282 25.28 -29.02 -48.59
N ARG A 283 24.41 -28.03 -48.78
CA ARG A 283 24.80 -26.66 -49.16
C ARG A 283 25.36 -25.82 -48.01
N ASN A 284 25.14 -26.24 -46.75
CA ASN A 284 25.63 -25.53 -45.58
C ASN A 284 26.69 -26.38 -44.88
N GLU A 285 27.93 -25.90 -44.86
CA GLU A 285 29.08 -26.66 -44.33
C GLU A 285 28.90 -27.10 -42.87
N LEU A 286 28.24 -26.29 -42.03
CA LEU A 286 27.95 -26.66 -40.64
C LEU A 286 26.92 -27.79 -40.57
N LEU A 287 25.83 -27.69 -41.33
CA LEU A 287 24.79 -28.74 -41.37
C LEU A 287 25.36 -30.06 -41.90
N LYS A 288 26.14 -29.99 -42.99
CA LYS A 288 26.84 -31.13 -43.58
C LYS A 288 27.76 -31.81 -42.56
N LYS A 289 28.54 -31.01 -41.82
CA LYS A 289 29.43 -31.50 -40.77
C LYS A 289 28.65 -32.20 -39.66
N TRP A 290 27.63 -31.56 -39.08
CA TRP A 290 26.84 -32.14 -37.98
C TRP A 290 26.07 -33.38 -38.38
N PHE A 291 25.54 -33.42 -39.61
CA PHE A 291 24.88 -34.62 -40.12
C PHE A 291 25.87 -35.78 -40.23
N THR A 292 27.07 -35.50 -40.73
CA THR A 292 28.15 -36.50 -40.84
C THR A 292 28.64 -36.96 -39.47
N GLU A 293 28.79 -36.05 -38.52
CA GLU A 293 29.13 -36.37 -37.12
C GLU A 293 28.03 -37.26 -36.50
N GLY A 294 26.76 -36.88 -36.66
CA GLY A 294 25.61 -37.68 -36.24
C GLY A 294 25.62 -39.11 -36.77
N PHE A 295 25.86 -39.28 -38.08
CA PHE A 295 25.98 -40.59 -38.72
C PHE A 295 27.10 -41.43 -38.09
N LYS A 296 28.27 -40.83 -37.89
CA LYS A 296 29.45 -41.50 -37.31
C LYS A 296 29.30 -41.83 -35.82
N LEU A 297 28.49 -41.06 -35.09
CA LEU A 297 28.23 -41.30 -33.66
C LEU A 297 27.42 -42.57 -33.40
N ASN A 298 26.75 -43.13 -34.42
CA ASN A 298 25.97 -44.36 -34.28
C ASN A 298 26.85 -45.62 -34.32
N LYS A 299 27.45 -45.93 -33.16
CA LYS A 299 28.30 -47.11 -32.98
C LYS A 299 27.59 -48.42 -33.30
N LYS A 300 26.34 -48.58 -32.86
CA LYS A 300 25.54 -49.79 -33.14
C LYS A 300 25.33 -50.00 -34.64
N ALA A 301 25.01 -48.95 -35.40
CA ALA A 301 24.91 -49.05 -36.85
C ALA A 301 26.27 -49.37 -37.51
N ALA A 302 27.38 -48.89 -36.95
CA ALA A 302 28.72 -49.24 -37.43
C ALA A 302 29.04 -50.72 -37.17
N GLU A 303 28.76 -51.23 -35.97
CA GLU A 303 28.90 -52.63 -35.57
C GLU A 303 28.08 -53.56 -36.49
N ILE A 304 26.81 -53.22 -36.74
CA ILE A 304 25.94 -53.96 -37.68
C ILE A 304 26.58 -54.07 -39.08
N ARG A 305 27.15 -52.98 -39.59
CA ARG A 305 27.82 -52.98 -40.90
C ARG A 305 29.07 -53.85 -40.89
N GLU A 306 29.88 -53.73 -39.85
CA GLU A 306 31.14 -54.47 -39.73
C GLU A 306 30.89 -55.98 -39.62
N GLU A 307 29.97 -56.39 -38.76
CA GLU A 307 29.64 -57.80 -38.57
C GLU A 307 28.95 -58.40 -39.79
N GLY A 308 28.01 -57.68 -40.40
CA GLY A 308 27.37 -58.11 -41.63
C GLY A 308 28.39 -58.24 -42.76
N TYR A 309 29.30 -57.27 -42.92
CA TYR A 309 30.37 -57.32 -43.92
C TYR A 309 31.30 -58.53 -43.71
N LYS A 310 31.85 -58.72 -42.49
CA LYS A 310 32.72 -59.86 -42.16
C LYS A 310 32.04 -61.21 -42.46
N LYS A 311 30.74 -61.30 -42.19
CA LYS A 311 29.96 -62.50 -42.48
C LYS A 311 29.76 -62.73 -43.99
N GLY A 312 29.62 -61.66 -44.76
CA GLY A 312 29.54 -61.71 -46.23
C GLY A 312 30.86 -62.10 -46.90
N ASP A 313 31.97 -61.55 -46.40
CA ASP A 313 33.35 -61.77 -46.87
C ASP A 313 33.93 -63.14 -46.45
N SER A 314 33.28 -63.83 -45.51
CA SER A 314 33.69 -65.17 -45.09
C SER A 314 33.55 -66.20 -46.21
N TRP A 315 34.52 -67.10 -46.33
CA TRP A 315 34.49 -68.28 -47.22
C TRP A 315 33.18 -69.09 -47.08
N PHE A 316 32.60 -69.15 -45.88
CA PHE A 316 31.37 -69.89 -45.61
C PHE A 316 30.08 -69.07 -45.85
N SER A 317 30.16 -67.87 -46.43
CA SER A 317 29.01 -66.97 -46.64
C SER A 317 27.88 -67.59 -47.46
N PHE A 318 28.17 -68.62 -48.28
CA PHE A 318 27.19 -69.42 -49.01
C PHE A 318 26.16 -70.11 -48.08
N PHE A 319 26.58 -70.55 -46.88
CA PHE A 319 25.72 -71.27 -45.94
C PHE A 319 24.88 -70.38 -45.02
N TYR A 320 25.27 -69.10 -44.85
CA TYR A 320 24.67 -68.21 -43.86
C TYR A 320 23.74 -67.13 -44.43
N LYS A 321 23.34 -67.25 -45.71
CA LYS A 321 22.66 -66.22 -46.51
C LYS A 321 21.34 -65.70 -45.92
N SER A 322 20.72 -66.39 -44.97
CA SER A 322 19.40 -66.04 -44.42
C SER A 322 19.36 -65.74 -42.91
N PHE A 323 20.48 -65.77 -42.19
CA PHE A 323 20.46 -65.60 -40.74
C PHE A 323 20.88 -64.19 -40.30
N VAL A 324 19.91 -63.40 -39.86
CA VAL A 324 20.11 -62.13 -39.16
C VAL A 324 20.03 -62.39 -37.65
N PRO A 325 21.09 -62.08 -36.88
CA PRO A 325 21.07 -62.18 -35.42
C PRO A 325 19.86 -61.46 -34.81
N SER A 326 19.28 -62.04 -33.76
CA SER A 326 18.09 -61.47 -33.09
C SER A 326 18.33 -60.05 -32.57
N GLU A 327 19.56 -59.74 -32.16
CA GLU A 327 20.02 -58.41 -31.72
C GLU A 327 19.97 -57.32 -32.82
N TYR A 328 19.96 -57.71 -34.10
CA TYR A 328 19.89 -56.81 -35.25
C TYR A 328 18.57 -56.89 -36.01
N LYS A 329 17.57 -57.60 -35.46
CA LYS A 329 16.27 -57.80 -36.10
C LYS A 329 15.57 -56.47 -36.46
N GLU A 330 15.71 -55.44 -35.63
CA GLU A 330 15.13 -54.10 -35.87
C GLU A 330 15.81 -53.31 -36.99
N HIS A 331 17.03 -53.70 -37.37
CA HIS A 331 17.83 -53.07 -38.43
C HIS A 331 18.27 -54.11 -39.46
N LYS A 332 17.38 -55.08 -39.71
CA LYS A 332 17.62 -56.23 -40.60
C LYS A 332 18.10 -55.80 -41.98
N GLU A 333 17.48 -54.79 -42.57
CA GLU A 333 17.81 -54.29 -43.91
C GLU A 333 19.26 -53.80 -44.00
N LEU A 334 19.75 -53.09 -42.97
CA LEU A 334 21.15 -52.63 -42.93
C LEU A 334 22.13 -53.80 -42.83
N TYR A 335 21.80 -54.81 -42.00
CA TYR A 335 22.64 -56.00 -41.84
C TYR A 335 22.68 -56.85 -43.13
N GLU A 336 21.54 -57.00 -43.82
CA GLU A 336 21.47 -57.71 -45.10
C GLU A 336 22.28 -56.99 -46.18
N GLN A 337 22.15 -55.66 -46.30
CA GLN A 337 22.99 -54.85 -47.20
C GLN A 337 24.48 -55.01 -46.89
N ALA A 338 24.85 -55.09 -45.60
CA ALA A 338 26.23 -55.29 -45.19
C ALA A 338 26.80 -56.65 -45.63
N ILE A 339 26.02 -57.72 -45.49
CA ILE A 339 26.39 -59.05 -46.00
C ILE A 339 26.60 -59.02 -47.51
N GLU A 340 25.69 -58.38 -48.26
CA GLU A 340 25.84 -58.28 -49.71
C GLU A 340 27.12 -57.57 -50.11
N LYS A 341 27.48 -56.47 -49.41
CA LYS A 341 28.73 -55.75 -49.65
C LYS A 341 29.96 -56.60 -49.40
N GLY A 342 29.98 -57.37 -48.31
CA GLY A 342 31.08 -58.29 -48.00
C GLY A 342 31.28 -59.38 -49.06
N LYS A 343 30.20 -59.90 -49.66
CA LYS A 343 30.29 -60.92 -50.72
C LYS A 343 30.89 -60.41 -52.04
N THR A 344 30.81 -59.10 -52.26
CA THR A 344 31.28 -58.43 -53.47
C THR A 344 32.67 -57.80 -53.31
N ALA A 345 33.23 -57.85 -52.10
CA ALA A 345 34.60 -57.47 -51.83
C ALA A 345 35.56 -58.58 -52.28
#